data_AF-A0A7V3WL99-F1
#
_entry.id   AF-A0A7V3WL99-F1
#
_cell.length_a   1.000
_cell.length_b   1.000
_cell.length_c   1.000
_cell.angle_alpha   90.00
_cell.angle_beta   90.00
_cell.angle_gamma   90.00
#
_symmetry.space_group_name_H-M   'P 1'
#
loop_
_entity.id
_entity.type
_entity.pdbx_description
1 polymer ?
#
loop_
_entity_poly.entity_id
_entity_poly.type
_entity_poly.pdbx_seq_one_letter_code
_entity_poly.pdbx_strand_id
1 'polypeptide(L)'
;MHKFFRMVVFILLVVLSFQHAAFASGDTKRPLKPTEGIESSDPNYGSSTDTDTRSIQSTSGLFYNYYCSITNTGTDLYLEGTTISNYLSDQIGLTLYLQKWDGSQWIDIQGWPFTKYNAKSIIEGARSSYQHGNYYRTRAVHYIEYGEQSETQYSTSSYIYVE
;
A
#
# COMPACT_ATOMS: atom_id res chain seq x y z
N MET A 1 -65.63 16.94 -7.69
CA MET A 1 -64.65 17.29 -6.62
C MET A 1 -64.16 16.08 -5.81
N HIS A 2 -65.03 15.15 -5.38
CA HIS A 2 -64.63 14.05 -4.49
C HIS A 2 -63.59 13.05 -5.06
N LYS A 3 -63.65 12.77 -6.37
CA LYS A 3 -62.70 11.88 -7.08
C LYS A 3 -61.31 12.51 -7.26
N PHE A 4 -61.27 13.82 -7.52
CA PHE A 4 -60.03 14.57 -7.70
C PHE A 4 -59.26 14.68 -6.37
N PHE A 5 -59.98 14.92 -5.26
CA PHE A 5 -59.40 14.95 -3.93
C PHE A 5 -58.79 13.59 -3.53
N ARG A 6 -59.47 12.47 -3.84
CA ARG A 6 -58.93 11.12 -3.57
C ARG A 6 -57.66 10.82 -4.37
N MET A 7 -57.57 11.28 -5.61
CA MET A 7 -56.39 11.09 -6.45
C MET A 7 -55.19 11.90 -5.93
N VAL A 8 -55.41 13.14 -5.50
CA VAL A 8 -54.35 13.99 -4.91
C VAL A 8 -53.82 13.39 -3.60
N VAL A 9 -54.70 12.88 -2.75
CA VAL A 9 -54.31 12.20 -1.50
C VAL A 9 -53.49 10.94 -1.78
N PHE A 10 -53.85 10.17 -2.82
CA PHE A 10 -53.11 8.96 -3.20
C PHE A 10 -51.70 9.29 -3.72
N ILE A 11 -51.56 10.35 -4.53
CA ILE A 11 -50.26 10.79 -5.04
C ILE A 11 -49.38 11.30 -3.89
N LEU A 12 -49.95 12.05 -2.94
CA LEU A 12 -49.19 12.54 -1.78
C LEU A 12 -48.65 11.38 -0.92
N LEU A 13 -49.44 10.32 -0.74
CA LEU A 13 -49.04 9.12 -0.01
C LEU A 13 -47.94 8.32 -0.71
N VAL A 14 -47.95 8.28 -2.05
CA VAL A 14 -46.89 7.64 -2.84
C VAL A 14 -45.60 8.45 -2.77
N VAL A 15 -45.65 9.77 -2.88
CA VAL A 15 -44.45 10.63 -2.80
C VAL A 15 -43.82 10.59 -1.40
N LEU A 16 -44.63 10.52 -0.33
CA LEU A 16 -44.14 10.38 1.05
C LEU A 16 -43.52 9.00 1.32
N SER A 17 -43.90 7.95 0.60
CA SER A 17 -43.33 6.61 0.79
C SER A 17 -41.97 6.41 0.10
N PHE A 18 -41.58 7.30 -0.82
CA PHE A 18 -40.27 7.26 -1.49
C PHE A 18 -39.16 8.08 -0.81
N GLN A 19 -39.40 8.70 0.35
CA GLN A 19 -38.39 9.57 1.01
C GLN A 19 -37.41 8.84 1.94
N HIS A 20 -37.45 7.51 2.05
CA HIS A 20 -36.47 6.77 2.83
C HIS A 20 -35.27 6.37 1.98
N ALA A 21 -34.54 7.36 1.45
CA ALA A 21 -33.11 7.17 1.20
C ALA A 21 -32.43 7.18 2.58
N ALA A 22 -32.46 6.04 3.26
CA ALA A 22 -31.69 5.80 4.45
C ALA A 22 -30.21 5.99 4.09
N PHE A 23 -29.67 7.18 4.38
CA PHE A 23 -28.26 7.32 4.67
C PHE A 23 -28.03 6.58 5.99
N ALA A 24 -27.96 5.25 5.90
CA ALA A 24 -27.27 4.48 6.90
C ALA A 24 -25.81 4.96 6.83
N SER A 25 -25.45 5.86 7.76
CA SER A 25 -24.10 5.96 8.27
C SER A 25 -23.79 4.63 8.94
N GLY A 26 -23.69 3.56 8.16
CA GLY A 26 -23.09 2.34 8.61
C GLY A 26 -21.66 2.71 8.86
N ASP A 27 -21.21 2.66 10.11
CA ASP A 27 -19.80 2.47 10.41
C ASP A 27 -19.33 1.39 9.43
N THR A 28 -18.59 1.79 8.39
CA THR A 28 -18.10 0.87 7.38
C THR A 28 -17.16 -0.04 8.12
N LYS A 29 -17.69 -1.17 8.56
CA LYS A 29 -16.97 -2.14 9.36
C LYS A 29 -15.76 -2.50 8.53
N ARG A 30 -14.57 -2.12 9.01
CA ARG A 30 -13.32 -2.37 8.29
C ARG A 30 -13.30 -3.83 7.86
N PRO A 31 -12.80 -4.14 6.65
CA PRO A 31 -12.62 -5.53 6.24
C PRO A 31 -11.80 -6.27 7.29
N LEU A 32 -11.89 -7.60 7.31
CA LEU A 32 -11.12 -8.39 8.25
C LEU A 32 -9.63 -8.03 8.12
N LYS A 33 -9.03 -7.71 9.27
CA LYS A 33 -7.63 -7.32 9.36
C LYS A 33 -6.74 -8.41 8.76
N PRO A 34 -5.68 -8.07 8.00
CA PRO A 34 -4.76 -9.06 7.47
C PRO A 34 -4.19 -9.96 8.57
N THR A 35 -4.12 -11.26 8.28
CA THR A 35 -3.54 -12.26 9.19
C THR A 35 -2.02 -12.30 9.13
N GLU A 36 -1.42 -11.67 8.11
CA GLU A 36 0.01 -11.61 7.88
C GLU A 36 0.52 -10.17 7.80
N GLY A 37 1.72 -9.93 8.34
CA GLY A 37 2.31 -8.59 8.43
C GLY A 37 1.88 -7.84 9.69
N ILE A 38 2.46 -6.66 9.87
CA ILE A 38 2.19 -5.78 11.02
C ILE A 38 1.44 -4.55 10.51
N GLU A 39 0.33 -4.18 11.17
CA GLU A 39 -0.36 -2.92 10.90
C GLU A 39 0.49 -1.77 11.44
N SER A 40 0.66 -0.72 10.65
CA SER A 40 1.37 0.46 11.10
C SER A 40 0.65 1.15 12.26
N SER A 41 1.44 1.73 13.17
CA SER A 41 0.93 2.63 14.21
C SER A 41 0.55 4.01 13.65
N ASP A 42 1.16 4.42 12.52
CA ASP A 42 0.76 5.59 11.75
C ASP A 42 -0.21 5.17 10.63
N PRO A 43 -1.47 5.63 10.63
CA PRO A 43 -2.45 5.22 9.63
C PRO A 43 -2.09 5.65 8.20
N ASN A 44 -1.23 6.65 8.03
CA ASN A 44 -0.85 7.19 6.72
C ASN A 44 0.57 6.79 6.30
N TYR A 45 1.30 6.05 7.12
CA TYR A 45 2.68 5.69 6.83
C TYR A 45 2.98 4.28 7.33
N GLY A 46 3.55 3.42 6.49
CA GLY A 46 4.08 2.12 6.91
C GLY A 46 5.52 1.95 6.44
N SER A 47 6.36 1.34 7.27
CA SER A 47 7.78 1.13 6.98
C SER A 47 8.21 -0.30 7.25
N SER A 48 9.22 -0.77 6.52
CA SER A 48 9.86 -2.06 6.80
C SER A 48 10.64 -2.07 8.12
N THR A 49 10.89 -0.90 8.69
CA THR A 49 11.48 -0.76 10.02
C THR A 49 10.49 -1.05 11.16
N ASP A 50 9.18 -0.96 10.90
CA ASP A 50 8.15 -1.20 11.92
C ASP A 50 7.98 -2.70 12.19
N THR A 51 8.24 -3.51 11.17
CA THR A 51 8.30 -4.97 11.22
C THR A 51 9.61 -5.45 11.84
N ASP A 52 9.95 -4.95 13.03
CA ASP A 52 11.18 -5.33 13.72
C ASP A 52 11.06 -6.75 14.32
N THR A 53 11.34 -7.75 13.49
CA THR A 53 11.56 -9.13 13.93
C THR A 53 12.87 -9.65 13.33
N ARG A 54 14.00 -9.09 13.77
CA ARG A 54 15.33 -9.73 13.58
C ARG A 54 15.62 -10.21 12.15
N SER A 55 15.15 -9.53 11.10
CA SER A 55 15.96 -9.50 9.90
C SER A 55 17.09 -8.55 10.25
N ILE A 56 18.18 -9.13 10.73
CA ILE A 56 19.49 -8.50 10.65
C ILE A 56 19.48 -7.77 9.30
N GLN A 57 19.46 -6.43 9.32
CA GLN A 57 19.89 -5.64 8.17
C GLN A 57 21.23 -6.24 7.83
N SER A 58 21.23 -7.16 6.87
CA SER A 58 22.36 -8.03 6.61
C SER A 58 23.45 -7.11 6.13
N THR A 59 24.34 -6.72 7.03
CA THR A 59 25.66 -6.17 6.74
C THR A 59 26.56 -7.28 6.19
N SER A 60 26.00 -8.19 5.38
CA SER A 60 26.76 -9.23 4.72
C SER A 60 26.84 -8.93 3.24
N GLY A 61 28.00 -9.23 2.66
CA GLY A 61 28.28 -9.01 1.26
C GLY A 61 28.27 -7.54 0.85
N LEU A 62 27.35 -7.21 -0.04
CA LEU A 62 27.37 -5.98 -0.81
C LEU A 62 26.46 -4.89 -0.23
N PHE A 63 25.52 -5.25 0.64
CA PHE A 63 24.54 -4.32 1.21
C PHE A 63 25.07 -3.59 2.45
N TYR A 64 24.94 -2.26 2.44
CA TYR A 64 25.08 -1.43 3.62
C TYR A 64 23.74 -1.27 4.33
N ASN A 65 22.68 -0.94 3.57
CA ASN A 65 21.33 -0.76 4.10
C ASN A 65 20.30 -0.94 2.98
N TYR A 66 19.09 -1.35 3.34
CA TYR A 66 17.94 -1.38 2.44
C TYR A 66 16.64 -1.25 3.25
N TYR A 67 15.66 -0.53 2.71
CA TYR A 67 14.33 -0.40 3.31
C TYR A 67 13.28 -0.04 2.26
N CYS A 68 12.01 -0.22 2.60
CA CYS A 68 10.90 0.33 1.85
C CYS A 68 9.79 0.87 2.75
N SER A 69 8.98 1.75 2.20
CA SER A 69 7.85 2.35 2.89
C SER A 69 6.65 2.56 1.95
N ILE A 70 5.51 2.83 2.58
CA ILE A 70 4.27 3.25 1.95
C ILE A 70 3.76 4.49 2.67
N THR A 71 3.27 5.47 1.92
CA THR A 71 2.65 6.68 2.44
C THR A 71 1.32 6.91 1.74
N ASN A 72 0.25 7.06 2.50
CA ASN A 72 -1.00 7.60 1.99
C ASN A 72 -0.93 9.13 1.97
N THR A 73 -0.88 9.72 0.79
CA THR A 73 -0.81 11.18 0.62
C THR A 73 -2.17 11.86 0.75
N GLY A 74 -3.24 11.08 0.91
CA GLY A 74 -4.63 11.52 0.83
C GLY A 74 -5.19 11.59 -0.60
N THR A 75 -4.33 11.44 -1.61
CA THR A 75 -4.75 11.41 -3.03
C THR A 75 -4.26 10.16 -3.77
N ASP A 76 -3.10 9.64 -3.37
CA ASP A 76 -2.48 8.44 -3.90
C ASP A 76 -1.68 7.73 -2.81
N LEU A 77 -1.21 6.53 -3.14
CA LEU A 77 -0.18 5.84 -2.38
C LEU A 77 1.18 6.17 -3.00
N TYR A 78 2.07 6.71 -2.20
CA TYR A 78 3.48 6.86 -2.54
C TYR A 78 4.28 5.74 -1.89
N LEU A 79 4.99 4.97 -2.71
CA LEU A 79 5.89 3.92 -2.29
C LEU A 79 7.30 4.45 -2.45
N GLU A 80 8.16 4.20 -1.47
CA GLU A 80 9.58 4.55 -1.56
C GLU A 80 10.42 3.33 -1.22
N GLY A 81 11.57 3.20 -1.87
CA GLY A 81 12.59 2.25 -1.48
C GLY A 81 13.98 2.84 -1.58
N THR A 82 14.85 2.30 -0.75
CA THR A 82 16.25 2.66 -0.70
C THR A 82 17.08 1.38 -0.73
N THR A 83 18.10 1.38 -1.58
CA THR A 83 19.17 0.38 -1.56
C THR A 83 20.51 1.10 -1.49
N ILE A 84 21.33 0.75 -0.51
CA ILE A 84 22.66 1.32 -0.29
C ILE A 84 23.67 0.18 -0.28
N SER A 85 24.70 0.29 -1.11
CA SER A 85 25.84 -0.62 -1.18
C SER A 85 27.00 -0.15 -0.31
N ASN A 86 27.78 -1.10 0.20
CA ASN A 86 29.09 -0.85 0.80
C ASN A 86 30.12 -0.31 -0.23
N TYR A 87 29.93 -0.63 -1.52
CA TYR A 87 30.90 -0.36 -2.59
C TYR A 87 30.29 0.46 -3.71
N LEU A 88 31.15 1.11 -4.52
CA LEU A 88 30.73 1.65 -5.80
C LEU A 88 30.43 0.46 -6.72
N SER A 89 29.15 0.15 -6.87
CA SER A 89 28.66 -1.07 -7.50
C SER A 89 28.43 -0.85 -8.99
N ASP A 90 28.64 -1.90 -9.78
CA ASP A 90 28.42 -1.87 -11.22
C ASP A 90 26.95 -1.64 -11.53
N GLN A 91 26.08 -2.31 -10.77
CA GLN A 91 24.63 -2.15 -10.84
C GLN A 91 23.99 -2.17 -9.45
N ILE A 92 23.04 -1.27 -9.22
CA ILE A 92 22.11 -1.32 -8.09
C ILE A 92 20.69 -1.33 -8.65
N GLY A 93 19.94 -2.36 -8.28
CA GLY A 93 18.53 -2.52 -8.62
C GLY A 93 17.62 -2.31 -7.41
N LEU A 94 16.45 -1.76 -7.68
CA LEU A 94 15.34 -1.64 -6.74
C LEU A 94 14.05 -1.94 -7.50
N THR A 95 13.25 -2.89 -7.04
CA THR A 95 11.89 -3.08 -7.57
C THR A 95 10.90 -2.92 -6.46
N LEU A 96 10.01 -1.93 -6.58
CA LEU A 96 8.91 -1.71 -5.66
C LEU A 96 7.66 -2.44 -6.15
N TYR A 97 6.93 -3.05 -5.23
CA TYR A 97 5.63 -3.68 -5.47
C TYR A 97 4.60 -3.12 -4.50
N LEU A 98 3.46 -2.66 -5.04
CA LEU A 98 2.28 -2.37 -4.24
C LEU A 98 1.53 -3.67 -4.01
N GLN A 99 1.34 -4.03 -2.75
CA GLN A 99 0.56 -5.18 -2.36
C GLN A 99 -0.79 -4.77 -1.77
N LYS A 100 -1.83 -5.50 -2.12
CA LYS A 100 -3.19 -5.36 -1.58
C LYS A 100 -3.57 -6.65 -0.85
N TRP A 101 -4.26 -6.55 0.28
CA TRP A 101 -4.85 -7.72 0.93
C TRP A 101 -6.13 -8.14 0.21
N ASP A 102 -6.23 -9.40 -0.21
CA ASP A 102 -7.42 -9.93 -0.90
C ASP A 102 -8.46 -10.57 0.04
N GLY A 103 -8.17 -10.59 1.35
CA GLY A 103 -8.94 -11.29 2.37
C GLY A 103 -8.27 -12.56 2.90
N SER A 104 -7.27 -13.07 2.17
CA SER A 104 -6.55 -14.31 2.50
C SER A 104 -5.03 -14.18 2.40
N GLN A 105 -4.52 -13.40 1.44
CA GLN A 105 -3.11 -13.22 1.18
C GLN A 105 -2.82 -11.83 0.60
N TRP A 106 -1.53 -11.46 0.61
CA TRP A 106 -1.04 -10.25 -0.03
C TRP A 106 -0.77 -10.50 -1.51
N ILE A 107 -1.43 -9.75 -2.38
CA ILE A 107 -1.26 -9.83 -3.84
C ILE A 107 -0.51 -8.62 -4.38
N ASP A 108 0.53 -8.84 -5.19
CA ASP A 108 1.19 -7.77 -5.96
C ASP A 108 0.22 -7.26 -7.02
N ILE A 109 -0.23 -6.00 -6.91
CA ILE A 109 -1.14 -5.40 -7.88
C ILE A 109 -0.42 -4.51 -8.90
N GLN A 110 0.77 -4.02 -8.56
CA GLN A 110 1.61 -3.21 -9.45
C GLN A 110 3.08 -3.28 -9.02
N GLY A 111 4.00 -3.14 -9.97
CA GLY A 111 5.43 -3.11 -9.70
C GLY A 111 6.20 -2.11 -10.57
N TRP A 112 7.29 -1.57 -10.02
CA TRP A 112 8.15 -0.57 -10.66
C TRP A 112 9.63 -0.95 -10.49
N PRO A 113 10.32 -1.36 -11.57
CA PRO A 113 11.75 -1.61 -11.54
C PRO A 113 12.53 -0.33 -11.76
N PHE A 114 13.58 -0.15 -10.96
CA PHE A 114 14.56 0.92 -11.04
C PHE A 114 15.96 0.30 -11.06
N THR A 115 16.86 0.90 -11.84
CA THR A 115 18.24 0.43 -11.95
C THR A 115 19.16 1.61 -12.14
N LYS A 116 20.30 1.57 -11.44
CA LYS A 116 21.35 2.57 -11.56
C LYS A 116 22.69 1.87 -11.70
N TYR A 117 23.52 2.36 -12.60
CA TYR A 117 24.85 1.82 -12.87
C TYR A 117 25.93 2.69 -12.22
N ASN A 118 27.07 2.08 -11.88
CA ASN A 118 28.23 2.77 -11.29
C ASN A 118 27.83 3.65 -10.10
N ALA A 119 27.09 3.08 -9.15
CA ALA A 119 26.47 3.82 -8.07
C ALA A 119 26.65 3.13 -6.71
N LYS A 120 26.59 3.91 -5.64
CA LYS A 120 26.56 3.39 -4.26
C LYS A 120 25.16 3.28 -3.69
N SER A 121 24.19 3.98 -4.27
CA SER A 121 22.81 3.92 -3.80
C SER A 121 21.82 4.27 -4.89
N ILE A 122 20.59 3.78 -4.69
CA ILE A 122 19.38 4.17 -5.40
C ILE A 122 18.29 4.45 -4.36
N ILE A 123 17.62 5.58 -4.52
CA ILE A 123 16.46 5.98 -3.72
C ILE A 123 15.42 6.42 -4.74
N GLU A 124 14.35 5.65 -4.86
CA GLU A 124 13.32 5.89 -5.87
C GLU A 124 11.95 5.64 -5.27
N GLY A 125 10.94 6.23 -5.89
CA GLY A 125 9.57 6.08 -5.47
C GLY A 125 8.60 6.00 -6.63
N ALA A 126 7.42 5.44 -6.34
CA ALA A 126 6.35 5.28 -7.30
C ALA A 126 5.03 5.72 -6.68
N ARG A 127 4.12 6.22 -7.52
CA ARG A 127 2.76 6.60 -7.13
C ARG A 127 1.76 5.65 -7.74
N SER A 128 0.72 5.32 -6.98
CA SER A 128 -0.41 4.54 -7.49
C SER A 128 -1.71 5.01 -6.86
N SER A 129 -2.77 5.03 -7.67
CA SER A 129 -4.13 5.22 -7.17
C SER A 129 -4.55 4.01 -6.34
N TYR A 130 -5.44 4.21 -5.37
CA TYR A 130 -5.94 3.15 -4.52
C TYR A 130 -7.47 3.07 -4.53
N GLN A 131 -7.98 1.92 -4.11
CA GLN A 131 -9.38 1.74 -3.76
C GLN A 131 -9.54 1.88 -2.25
N HIS A 132 -10.41 2.80 -1.85
CA HIS A 132 -10.91 2.98 -0.48
C HIS A 132 -11.42 1.66 0.13
N GLY A 133 -11.32 1.54 1.45
CA GLY A 133 -11.73 0.36 2.20
C GLY A 133 -10.82 -0.86 2.02
N ASN A 134 -9.52 -0.68 1.79
CA ASN A 134 -8.58 -1.78 1.58
C ASN A 134 -7.27 -1.61 2.35
N TYR A 135 -6.58 -2.73 2.59
CA TYR A 135 -5.25 -2.75 3.20
C TYR A 135 -4.17 -2.81 2.13
N TYR A 136 -3.13 -2.00 2.30
CA TYR A 136 -1.99 -1.92 1.39
C TYR A 136 -0.66 -1.95 2.13
N ARG A 137 0.37 -2.49 1.47
CA ARG A 137 1.77 -2.40 1.91
C ARG A 137 2.72 -2.36 0.72
N THR A 138 3.95 -1.96 0.95
CA THR A 138 5.04 -2.04 -0.03
C THR A 138 5.86 -3.30 0.21
N ARG A 139 6.20 -4.01 -0.87
CA ARG A 139 7.27 -5.02 -0.89
C ARG A 139 8.36 -4.54 -1.83
N ALA A 140 9.63 -4.64 -1.43
CA ALA A 140 10.74 -4.27 -2.29
C ALA A 140 11.71 -5.43 -2.48
N VAL A 141 12.26 -5.51 -3.69
CA VAL A 141 13.39 -6.36 -4.06
C VAL A 141 14.58 -5.46 -4.31
N HIS A 142 15.66 -5.69 -3.59
CA HIS A 142 16.89 -4.92 -3.68
C HIS A 142 17.98 -5.79 -4.29
N TYR A 143 18.73 -5.26 -5.24
CA TYR A 143 19.77 -5.99 -5.96
C TYR A 143 21.04 -5.16 -6.02
N ILE A 144 22.20 -5.79 -5.80
CA ILE A 144 23.51 -5.16 -5.99
C ILE A 144 24.40 -6.12 -6.77
N GLU A 145 25.13 -5.60 -7.75
CA GLU A 145 26.17 -6.28 -8.52
C GLU A 145 27.50 -5.52 -8.40
N TYR A 146 28.57 -6.23 -8.06
CA TYR A 146 29.92 -5.69 -7.92
C TYR A 146 30.96 -6.72 -8.37
N GLY A 147 31.56 -6.49 -9.53
CA GLY A 147 32.44 -7.44 -10.20
C GLY A 147 31.71 -8.74 -10.53
N GLU A 148 32.25 -9.87 -10.07
CA GLU A 148 31.64 -11.20 -10.24
C GLU A 148 30.62 -11.54 -9.14
N GLN A 149 30.41 -10.64 -8.18
CA GLN A 149 29.51 -10.85 -7.05
C GLN A 149 28.18 -10.16 -7.29
N SER A 150 27.09 -10.83 -6.91
CA SER A 150 25.78 -10.18 -6.79
C SER A 150 25.03 -10.68 -5.57
N GLU A 151 24.15 -9.84 -5.05
CA GLU A 151 23.33 -10.14 -3.88
C GLU A 151 21.93 -9.57 -4.05
N THR A 152 20.93 -10.26 -3.51
CA THR A 152 19.53 -9.82 -3.50
C THR A 152 18.98 -9.86 -2.09
N GLN A 153 18.33 -8.77 -1.68
CA GLN A 153 17.66 -8.64 -0.40
C GLN A 153 16.20 -8.23 -0.58
N TYR A 154 15.38 -8.47 0.44
CA TYR A 154 13.96 -8.18 0.40
C TYR A 154 13.56 -7.36 1.62
N SER A 155 12.66 -6.39 1.42
CA SER A 155 12.00 -5.70 2.52
C SER A 155 10.50 -5.63 2.27
N THR A 156 9.72 -5.54 3.35
CA THR A 156 8.27 -5.40 3.29
C THR A 156 7.85 -4.44 4.38
N SER A 157 7.04 -3.44 4.04
CA SER A 157 6.56 -2.46 5.01
C SER A 157 5.49 -3.05 5.92
N SER A 158 5.30 -2.44 7.09
CA SER A 158 4.00 -2.51 7.76
C SER A 158 2.89 -2.05 6.80
N TYR A 159 1.68 -2.57 7.02
CA TYR A 159 0.54 -2.23 6.18
C TYR A 159 -0.28 -1.09 6.78
N ILE A 160 -0.95 -0.36 5.90
CA ILE A 160 -1.92 0.68 6.25
C ILE A 160 -3.30 0.32 5.75
N TYR A 161 -4.33 0.75 6.48
CA TYR A 161 -5.71 0.73 6.00
C TYR A 161 -6.02 2.07 5.36
N VAL A 162 -6.48 2.03 4.12
CA VAL A 162 -6.88 3.25 3.42
C VAL A 162 -8.41 3.31 3.44
N GLU A 163 -8.92 4.21 4.28
CA GLU A 163 -10.35 4.52 4.43
C GLU A 163 -10.92 5.04 3.15
#